data_AF-A0A841YAY5-F1
#
_entry.id   AF-A0A841YAY5-F1
#
_cell.length_a   1.000
_cell.length_b   1.000
_cell.length_c   1.000
_cell.angle_alpha   90.00
_cell.angle_beta   90.00
_cell.angle_gamma   90.00
#
_symmetry.space_group_name_H-M   'P 1'
#
loop_
_entity.id
_entity.type
_entity.pdbx_description
1 polymer ?
#
loop_
_entity_poly.entity_id
_entity_poly.type
_entity_poly.pdbx_seq_one_letter_code
_entity_poly.pdbx_strand_id
1 'polypeptide(L)'
;MADISFEKFRAGMNFGFILKGFLGLLILMFILFVVGFLIDYWKRDRYKVQRIYYRKTSYSVVGQEEYYFNYWLWQPKKKAYFSRVLENQGVTTIYSRHARKRRFQKCLKIPFRREIYGINKEGHSD
;
A
#
# COMPACT_ATOMS: atom_id res chain seq x y z
N MET A 1 -22.08 -50.21 1.96
CA MET A 1 -22.11 -49.25 0.84
C MET A 1 -22.68 -47.97 1.43
N ALA A 2 -21.85 -46.96 1.72
CA ALA A 2 -22.39 -45.69 2.24
C ALA A 2 -23.28 -45.08 1.14
N ASP A 3 -24.49 -44.67 1.49
CA ASP A 3 -25.45 -44.13 0.55
C ASP A 3 -24.90 -42.83 -0.04
N ILE A 4 -24.68 -42.83 -1.35
CA ILE A 4 -24.16 -41.69 -2.13
C ILE A 4 -25.01 -40.43 -1.88
N SER A 5 -26.29 -40.60 -1.51
CA SER A 5 -27.19 -39.52 -1.11
C SER A 5 -26.73 -38.80 0.18
N PHE A 6 -26.29 -39.55 1.19
CA PHE A 6 -25.88 -38.99 2.49
C PHE A 6 -24.54 -38.25 2.40
N GLU A 7 -23.59 -38.76 1.61
CA GLU A 7 -22.31 -38.11 1.34
C GLU A 7 -22.50 -36.76 0.60
N LYS A 8 -23.40 -36.70 -0.39
CA LYS A 8 -23.74 -35.46 -1.10
C LYS A 8 -24.40 -34.42 -0.18
N PHE A 9 -25.30 -34.86 0.71
CA PHE A 9 -25.94 -33.99 1.69
C PHE A 9 -24.94 -33.41 2.69
N ARG A 10 -24.04 -34.24 3.21
CA ARG A 10 -22.96 -33.81 4.12
C ARG A 10 -21.99 -32.83 3.44
N ALA A 11 -21.63 -33.08 2.19
CA ALA A 11 -20.78 -32.18 1.40
C ALA A 11 -21.45 -30.80 1.17
N GLY A 12 -22.77 -30.78 0.86
CA GLY A 12 -23.53 -29.54 0.71
C GLY A 12 -23.63 -28.71 2.00
N MET A 13 -23.85 -29.37 3.14
CA MET A 13 -23.85 -28.68 4.44
C MET A 13 -22.46 -28.11 4.78
N ASN A 14 -21.39 -28.90 4.61
CA ASN A 14 -20.02 -28.45 4.84
C ASN A 14 -19.65 -27.26 3.94
N PHE A 15 -20.07 -27.28 2.68
CA PHE A 15 -19.88 -26.18 1.75
C PHE A 15 -20.57 -24.89 2.21
N GLY A 16 -21.81 -24.99 2.70
CA GLY A 16 -22.53 -23.85 3.28
C GLY A 16 -21.85 -23.24 4.51
N PHE A 17 -21.25 -24.06 5.38
CA PHE A 17 -20.48 -23.57 6.52
C PHE A 17 -19.18 -22.88 6.08
N ILE A 18 -18.44 -23.44 5.12
CA ILE A 18 -17.23 -22.83 4.56
C ILE A 18 -17.56 -21.48 3.92
N LEU A 19 -18.64 -21.41 3.15
CA LEU A 19 -19.07 -20.17 2.48
C LEU A 19 -19.42 -19.07 3.49
N LYS A 20 -20.17 -19.40 4.56
CA LYS A 20 -20.49 -18.46 5.64
C LYS A 20 -19.24 -17.98 6.38
N GLY A 21 -18.30 -18.88 6.66
CA GLY A 21 -17.02 -18.53 7.27
C GLY A 21 -16.18 -17.59 6.39
N PHE A 22 -16.09 -17.89 5.09
CA PHE A 22 -15.40 -17.03 4.12
C PHE A 22 -16.05 -15.65 4.00
N LEU A 23 -17.39 -15.59 3.95
CA LEU A 23 -18.12 -14.33 3.93
C LEU A 23 -17.88 -13.51 5.21
N GLY A 24 -17.89 -14.16 6.38
CA GLY A 24 -17.56 -13.52 7.65
C GLY A 24 -16.14 -12.92 7.66
N LEU A 25 -15.16 -13.64 7.11
CA LEU A 25 -13.79 -13.14 6.97
C LEU A 25 -13.72 -11.91 6.06
N LEU A 26 -14.42 -11.93 4.92
CA LEU A 26 -14.49 -10.78 4.01
C LEU A 26 -15.10 -9.54 4.68
N ILE A 27 -16.20 -9.73 5.42
CA ILE A 27 -16.85 -8.65 6.18
C ILE A 27 -15.88 -8.08 7.23
N LEU A 28 -15.17 -8.94 7.96
CA LEU A 28 -14.17 -8.50 8.94
C LEU A 28 -13.05 -7.69 8.28
N MET A 29 -12.51 -8.15 7.15
CA MET A 29 -11.49 -7.40 6.40
C MET A 29 -12.02 -6.04 5.93
N PHE A 30 -13.27 -5.98 5.48
CA PHE A 30 -13.91 -4.73 5.08
C PHE A 30 -14.06 -3.75 6.25
N ILE A 31 -14.49 -4.23 7.43
CA ILE A 31 -14.59 -3.41 8.63
C ILE A 31 -13.23 -2.83 9.01
N LEU A 32 -12.17 -3.65 9.02
CA LEU A 32 -10.81 -3.19 9.30
C LEU A 32 -10.34 -2.11 8.29
N PHE A 33 -10.72 -2.25 7.02
CA PHE A 33 -10.42 -1.25 6.00
C PHE A 33 -11.13 0.09 6.27
N VAL A 34 -12.43 0.05 6.61
CA VAL A 34 -13.22 1.25 6.94
C VAL A 34 -12.69 1.94 8.20
N VAL A 35 -12.37 1.19 9.25
CA VAL A 35 -11.77 1.72 10.48
C VAL A 35 -10.42 2.38 10.18
N GLY A 36 -9.58 1.72 9.38
CA GLY A 36 -8.32 2.32 8.92
C GLY A 36 -8.53 3.64 8.19
N PHE A 37 -9.49 3.68 7.26
CA PHE A 37 -9.84 4.89 6.51
C PHE A 37 -10.31 6.04 7.42
N LEU A 38 -11.14 5.75 8.42
CA LEU A 38 -11.58 6.73 9.42
C LEU A 38 -10.40 7.28 10.24
N ILE A 39 -9.46 6.42 10.63
CA ILE A 39 -8.24 6.84 11.33
C ILE A 39 -7.39 7.76 10.44
N ASP A 40 -7.23 7.46 9.15
CA ASP A 40 -6.51 8.31 8.20
C ASP A 40 -7.16 9.69 8.08
N TYR A 41 -8.50 9.72 8.00
CA TYR A 41 -9.26 10.97 7.95
C TYR A 41 -9.05 11.82 9.20
N TRP A 42 -9.08 11.21 10.39
CA TRP A 42 -8.88 11.93 11.66
C TRP A 42 -7.42 12.36 11.90
N LYS A 43 -6.46 11.74 11.21
CA LYS A 43 -5.03 12.10 11.29
C LYS A 43 -4.58 13.08 10.20
N ARG A 44 -5.47 13.51 9.30
CA ARG A 44 -5.14 14.34 8.13
C ARG A 44 -4.26 15.56 8.45
N ASP A 45 -4.50 16.23 9.58
CA ASP A 45 -3.81 17.47 9.99
C ASP A 45 -2.62 17.22 10.92
N ARG A 46 -2.41 15.96 11.34
CA ARG A 46 -1.39 15.56 12.32
C ARG A 46 -0.23 14.79 11.70
N TYR A 47 -0.19 14.64 10.39
CA TYR A 47 0.92 13.98 9.72
C TYR A 47 2.19 14.83 9.81
N LYS A 48 3.28 14.22 10.27
CA LYS A 48 4.62 14.82 10.33
C LYS A 48 5.63 13.87 9.70
N VAL A 49 6.42 14.36 8.73
CA VAL A 49 7.56 13.61 8.20
C VAL A 49 8.74 13.76 9.16
N GLN A 50 9.19 12.65 9.74
CA GLN A 50 10.39 12.63 10.58
C GLN A 50 11.67 12.40 9.77
N ARG A 51 11.57 11.67 8.66
CA ARG A 51 12.72 11.31 7.82
C ARG A 51 12.28 11.19 6.38
N ILE A 52 13.04 11.84 5.50
CA ILE A 52 12.92 11.72 4.05
C ILE A 52 13.81 10.57 3.60
N TYR A 53 13.28 9.66 2.78
CA TYR A 53 14.05 8.56 2.21
C TYR A 53 14.29 8.82 0.73
N TYR A 54 15.51 8.55 0.29
CA TYR A 54 15.90 8.59 -1.12
C TYR A 54 16.63 7.29 -1.51
N ARG A 55 16.66 6.99 -2.81
CA ARG A 55 17.46 5.91 -3.40
C ARG A 55 18.00 6.32 -4.76
N LYS A 56 19.21 5.85 -5.09
CA LYS A 56 19.80 6.04 -6.42
C LYS A 56 19.14 5.07 -7.40
N THR A 57 18.61 5.58 -8.50
CA THR A 57 18.02 4.73 -9.54
C THR A 57 19.12 4.22 -10.45
N SER A 58 19.21 2.90 -10.64
CA SER A 58 20.24 2.27 -11.48
C SER A 58 20.04 2.47 -12.99
N TYR A 59 18.87 2.98 -13.40
CA TYR A 59 18.44 3.09 -14.79
C TYR A 59 18.50 4.52 -15.36
N SER A 60 18.75 5.53 -14.53
CA SER A 60 18.86 6.93 -14.97
C SER A 60 20.34 7.29 -15.15
N VAL A 61 20.68 7.73 -16.35
CA VAL A 61 21.96 8.34 -16.73
C VAL A 61 22.34 9.38 -15.67
N VAL A 62 23.38 9.08 -14.89
CA VAL A 62 24.04 9.96 -13.91
C VAL A 62 23.14 10.51 -12.79
N GLY A 63 23.33 9.98 -11.57
CA GLY A 63 23.14 10.76 -10.33
C GLY A 63 21.73 11.02 -9.80
N GLN A 64 20.65 10.65 -10.51
CA GLN A 64 19.30 11.01 -10.04
C GLN A 64 18.87 10.28 -8.77
N GLU A 65 18.52 11.07 -7.75
CA GLU A 65 17.98 10.61 -6.48
C GLU A 65 16.44 10.53 -6.55
N GLU A 66 15.90 9.34 -6.30
CA GLU A 66 14.46 9.10 -6.24
C GLU A 66 14.01 9.18 -4.78
N TYR A 67 13.29 10.25 -4.45
CA TYR A 67 12.68 10.46 -3.14
C TYR A 67 11.39 9.64 -3.05
N TYR A 68 11.17 8.96 -1.92
CA TYR A 68 9.98 8.13 -1.76
C TYR A 68 9.43 8.08 -0.34
N PHE A 69 8.11 7.91 -0.25
CA PHE A 69 7.39 7.67 1.00
C PHE A 69 6.42 6.50 0.86
N ASN A 70 6.33 5.68 1.92
CA ASN A 70 5.45 4.53 1.96
C ASN A 70 4.13 4.84 2.66
N TYR A 71 3.02 4.43 2.06
CA TYR A 71 1.68 4.56 2.61
C TYR A 71 0.86 3.28 2.34
N TRP A 72 -0.22 3.08 3.09
CA TRP A 72 -1.17 2.01 2.78
C TRP A 72 -2.27 2.52 1.84
N LEU A 73 -2.85 1.63 1.02
CA LEU A 73 -3.89 2.00 0.06
C LEU A 73 -5.09 2.69 0.72
N TRP A 74 -5.43 2.32 1.95
CA TRP A 74 -6.50 2.93 2.76
C TRP A 74 -6.15 4.31 3.34
N GLN A 75 -4.95 4.84 3.07
CA GLN A 75 -4.46 6.12 3.60
C GLN A 75 -4.35 7.23 2.53
N PRO A 76 -5.46 7.69 1.92
CA PRO A 76 -5.40 8.73 0.89
C PRO A 76 -4.94 10.09 1.42
N LYS A 77 -5.29 10.48 2.66
CA LYS A 77 -4.84 11.77 3.24
C LYS A 77 -3.35 11.77 3.48
N LYS A 78 -2.81 10.64 3.96
CA LYS A 78 -1.36 10.46 4.07
C LYS A 78 -0.65 10.55 2.71
N LYS A 79 -1.23 9.96 1.66
CA LYS A 79 -0.70 10.08 0.29
C LYS A 79 -0.63 11.55 -0.15
N ALA A 80 -1.72 12.30 0.02
CA ALA A 80 -1.77 13.72 -0.36
C ALA A 80 -0.77 14.56 0.44
N TYR A 81 -0.61 14.29 1.74
CA TYR A 81 0.41 14.94 2.56
C TYR A 81 1.83 14.66 2.04
N PHE A 82 2.15 13.41 1.70
CA PHE A 82 3.46 13.08 1.13
C PHE A 82 3.69 13.68 -0.26
N SER A 83 2.67 13.81 -1.09
CA SER A 83 2.78 14.55 -2.36
C SER A 83 3.26 15.97 -2.12
N ARG A 84 2.59 16.70 -1.21
CA ARG A 84 2.96 18.08 -0.86
C ARG A 84 4.37 18.18 -0.30
N VAL A 85 4.78 17.21 0.52
CA VAL A 85 6.15 17.17 1.04
C VAL A 85 7.16 17.01 -0.09
N LEU A 86 6.89 16.15 -1.08
CA LEU A 86 7.78 15.98 -2.24
C LEU A 86 7.81 17.24 -3.12
N GLU A 87 6.67 17.87 -3.37
CA GLU A 87 6.58 19.15 -4.10
C GLU A 87 7.43 20.23 -3.42
N ASN A 88 7.32 20.37 -2.10
CA ASN A 88 8.11 21.31 -1.31
C ASN A 88 9.62 21.01 -1.30
N GLN A 89 10.05 19.82 -1.73
CA GLN A 89 11.46 19.43 -1.85
C GLN A 89 11.98 19.61 -3.29
N GLY A 90 11.22 20.26 -4.18
CA GLY A 90 11.61 20.49 -5.58
C GLY A 90 11.34 19.30 -6.51
N VAL A 91 10.64 18.27 -6.05
CA VAL A 91 10.30 17.11 -6.88
C VAL A 91 9.13 17.47 -7.80
N THR A 92 9.44 17.73 -9.07
CA THR A 92 8.46 18.22 -10.06
C THR A 92 7.53 17.14 -10.60
N THR A 93 7.96 15.88 -10.65
CA THR A 93 7.10 14.79 -11.15
C THR A 93 6.92 13.70 -10.11
N ILE A 94 5.67 13.57 -9.65
CA ILE A 94 5.28 12.63 -8.59
C ILE A 94 4.45 11.50 -9.17
N TYR A 95 4.85 10.29 -8.82
CA TYR A 95 4.24 9.05 -9.26
C TYR A 95 3.87 8.18 -8.07
N SER A 96 3.01 7.18 -8.31
CA SER A 96 2.65 6.21 -7.26
C SER A 96 2.72 4.78 -7.78
N ARG A 97 3.34 3.89 -7.02
CA ARG A 97 3.50 2.48 -7.38
C ARG A 97 3.38 1.56 -6.16
N HIS A 98 3.49 0.26 -6.38
CA HIS A 98 3.63 -0.70 -5.29
C HIS A 98 4.96 -0.49 -4.58
N ALA A 99 4.97 -0.59 -3.24
CA ALA A 99 6.19 -0.32 -2.47
C ALA A 99 7.33 -1.26 -2.88
N ARG A 100 8.56 -0.75 -2.97
CA ARG A 100 9.77 -1.52 -3.29
C ARG A 100 10.74 -1.56 -2.12
N LYS A 101 11.59 -2.59 -2.08
CA LYS A 101 12.65 -2.67 -1.08
C LYS A 101 13.63 -1.51 -1.28
N ARG A 102 14.20 -1.01 -0.18
CA ARG A 102 15.13 0.14 -0.22
C ARG A 102 16.41 -0.18 -1.01
N ARG A 103 17.02 -1.33 -0.74
CA ARG A 103 18.30 -1.75 -1.35
C ARG A 103 18.14 -2.43 -2.70
N PHE A 104 16.96 -2.98 -2.99
CA PHE A 104 16.70 -3.75 -4.19
C PHE A 104 15.46 -3.21 -4.85
N GLN A 105 15.49 -2.89 -6.14
CA GLN A 105 14.32 -2.36 -6.87
C GLN A 105 13.16 -3.38 -7.03
N LYS A 106 13.18 -4.48 -6.27
CA LYS A 106 12.12 -5.49 -6.19
C LYS A 106 10.95 -4.98 -5.35
N CYS A 107 9.73 -5.27 -5.80
CA CYS A 107 8.49 -5.01 -5.07
C CYS A 107 8.49 -5.72 -3.70
N LEU A 108 7.94 -5.07 -2.68
CA LEU A 108 7.60 -5.71 -1.40
C LEU A 108 6.43 -6.68 -1.62
N LYS A 109 6.47 -7.82 -0.93
CA LYS A 109 5.36 -8.80 -0.90
C LYS A 109 4.22 -8.39 0.03
N ILE A 110 4.21 -7.15 0.51
CA ILE A 110 3.18 -6.64 1.43
C ILE A 110 2.00 -6.13 0.58
N PRO A 111 0.81 -6.74 0.68
CA PRO A 111 -0.34 -6.32 -0.11
C PRO A 111 -0.78 -4.92 0.31
N PHE A 112 -1.35 -4.14 -0.62
CA PHE A 112 -1.88 -2.78 -0.37
C PHE A 112 -0.87 -1.75 0.15
N ARG A 113 0.42 -2.11 0.27
CA ARG A 113 1.49 -1.19 0.63
C ARG A 113 2.00 -0.50 -0.63
N ARG A 114 1.78 0.80 -0.73
CA ARG A 114 2.18 1.62 -1.87
C ARG A 114 3.31 2.57 -1.48
N GLU A 115 4.04 3.01 -2.49
CA GLU A 115 4.97 4.11 -2.36
C GLU A 115 4.57 5.23 -3.31
N ILE A 116 4.71 6.46 -2.83
CA ILE A 116 4.73 7.65 -3.66
C ILE A 116 6.19 8.03 -3.84
N TYR A 117 6.58 8.38 -5.06
CA TYR A 117 7.96 8.68 -5.38
C TYR A 117 8.02 9.79 -6.42
N GLY A 118 9.15 10.47 -6.47
CA GLY A 118 9.46 11.34 -7.57
C GLY A 118 10.96 11.60 -7.68
N ILE A 119 11.33 12.14 -8.82
CA ILE A 119 12.73 12.37 -9.20
C ILE A 119 12.98 13.87 -9.11
N ASN A 120 14.03 14.27 -8.41
CA ASN A 120 14.50 15.64 -8.51
C ASN A 120 15.31 15.79 -9.81
N LYS A 121 14.92 16.74 -10.67
CA LYS A 121 15.62 17.00 -11.94
C LYS A 121 16.87 17.85 -11.74
N GLU A 122 16.94 18.59 -10.64
CA GLU A 122 18.09 19.40 -10.31
C GLU A 122 18.99 18.59 -9.38
N GLY A 123 20.10 18.11 -9.92
CA GLY A 123 21.21 17.72 -9.06
C GLY A 123 21.63 18.96 -8.30
N HIS A 124 21.43 18.98 -6.99
CA HIS A 124 22.12 19.93 -6.13
C HIS A 124 23.61 19.67 -6.30
N SER A 125 24.24 20.48 -7.15
CA SER A 125 25.64 20.81 -7.08
C SER A 125 25.84 21.60 -5.80
N ASP A 126 26.17 20.89 -4.73
CA ASP A 126 26.96 21.44 -3.64
C ASP A 126 28.45 21.36 -4.04
#